data_AF-B0EHK7-F1
#
_entry.id   AF-B0EHK7-F1
#
_cell.length_a   1.000
_cell.length_b   1.000
_cell.length_c   1.000
_cell.angle_alpha   90.00
_cell.angle_beta   90.00
_cell.angle_gamma   90.00
#
_symmetry.space_group_name_H-M   'P 1'
#
loop_
_entity.id
_entity.type
_entity.pdbx_description
1 polymer ?
#
loop_
_entity_poly.entity_id
_entity_poly.type
_entity_poly.pdbx_seq_one_letter_code
_entity_poly.pdbx_strand_id
1 'polypeptide(L)'
;DPDNCDPNLFVDVTKGIQYWNEVKDSIVNGFNNAMHDGVVCNEQIRGVRINLEDVKLHADAIHRGGAQMIPCARRCCFACVLTGAPSLLEPMYLAEIQCPESAIGGIYTVMSRRRGKIISEEQRPGTPLFNVRAYLPVCESFGFTADLRSHTSGQAFPQCVFDHWQLLNGDVTDATSKVGSIVAAIRKRKGLPEGVPGLDKFYDKL
;
A
#
# COMPACT_ATOMS: atom_id res chain seq x y z
N ASP A 1 1.80 16.56 -12.22
CA ASP A 1 3.13 16.63 -12.85
C ASP A 1 3.29 15.46 -13.79
N PRO A 2 3.82 15.65 -15.02
CA PRO A 2 4.12 14.55 -15.95
C PRO A 2 5.15 13.56 -15.41
N ASP A 3 6.01 14.01 -14.49
CA ASP A 3 7.02 13.19 -13.80
C ASP A 3 6.52 12.59 -12.47
N ASN A 4 5.34 12.99 -12.01
CA ASN A 4 4.75 12.47 -10.78
C ASN A 4 3.90 11.24 -11.11
N CYS A 5 4.58 10.10 -11.29
CA CYS A 5 3.97 8.79 -11.50
C CYS A 5 3.37 8.18 -10.22
N ASP A 6 3.14 9.00 -9.18
CA ASP A 6 2.47 8.53 -7.98
C ASP A 6 1.02 8.13 -8.31
N PRO A 7 0.57 6.94 -7.87
CA PRO A 7 -0.76 6.43 -8.16
C PRO A 7 -1.86 7.10 -7.29
N ASN A 8 -1.67 8.36 -6.93
CA ASN A 8 -2.60 9.16 -6.12
C ASN A 8 -3.02 10.40 -6.89
N LEU A 9 -4.29 10.77 -6.81
CA LEU A 9 -4.86 11.88 -7.57
C LEU A 9 -5.50 12.90 -6.63
N PHE A 10 -5.12 14.17 -6.81
CA PHE A 10 -5.78 15.31 -6.19
C PHE A 10 -6.54 16.07 -7.26
N VAL A 11 -7.87 16.11 -7.14
CA VAL A 11 -8.76 16.69 -8.15
C VAL A 11 -9.46 17.92 -7.57
N ASP A 12 -9.22 19.07 -8.19
CA ASP A 12 -9.94 20.31 -7.88
C ASP A 12 -11.32 20.28 -8.54
N VAL A 13 -12.38 20.27 -7.73
CA VAL A 13 -13.78 20.40 -8.17
C VAL A 13 -14.44 21.68 -7.66
N THR A 14 -13.64 22.58 -7.08
CA THR A 14 -14.11 23.83 -6.48
C THR A 14 -14.66 24.80 -7.53
N LYS A 15 -15.51 25.75 -7.10
CA LYS A 15 -16.11 26.77 -7.97
C LYS A 15 -16.09 28.13 -7.29
N GLY A 16 -15.52 29.13 -7.98
CA GLY A 16 -15.59 30.54 -7.56
C GLY A 16 -14.73 30.90 -6.34
N ILE A 17 -13.68 30.14 -6.05
CA ILE A 17 -12.77 30.39 -4.92
C ILE A 17 -11.89 31.61 -5.22
N GLN A 18 -12.04 32.66 -4.43
CA GLN A 18 -11.15 33.82 -4.48
C GLN A 18 -9.75 33.44 -3.96
N TYR A 19 -8.69 34.01 -4.54
CA TYR A 19 -7.29 33.76 -4.16
C TYR A 19 -6.78 32.31 -4.35
N TRP A 20 -7.50 31.48 -5.13
CA TRP A 20 -7.13 30.08 -5.36
C TRP A 20 -5.68 29.88 -5.84
N ASN A 21 -5.28 30.69 -6.82
CA ASN A 21 -3.94 30.61 -7.42
C ASN A 21 -2.81 30.89 -6.41
N GLU A 22 -3.08 31.59 -5.31
CA GLU A 22 -2.07 31.89 -4.28
C GLU A 22 -1.83 30.69 -3.35
N VAL A 23 -2.87 29.88 -3.10
CA VAL A 23 -2.82 28.80 -2.10
C VAL A 23 -2.65 27.41 -2.72
N LYS A 24 -2.92 27.27 -4.02
CA LYS A 24 -2.91 26.00 -4.75
C LYS A 24 -1.64 25.19 -4.49
N ASP A 25 -0.46 25.80 -4.63
CA ASP A 25 0.82 25.10 -4.45
C ASP A 25 1.02 24.63 -3.01
N SER A 26 0.56 25.42 -2.04
CA SER A 26 0.62 25.04 -0.62
C SER A 26 -0.30 23.86 -0.31
N ILE A 27 -1.49 23.81 -0.93
CA ILE A 27 -2.43 22.69 -0.76
C ILE A 27 -1.88 21.42 -1.43
N VAL A 28 -1.33 21.53 -2.65
CA VAL A 28 -0.68 20.41 -3.35
C VAL A 28 0.49 19.88 -2.54
N ASN A 29 1.31 20.76 -1.95
CA ASN A 29 2.37 20.34 -1.04
C ASN A 29 1.82 19.61 0.19
N GLY A 30 0.74 20.10 0.81
CA GLY A 30 0.06 19.41 1.90
C GLY A 30 -0.45 18.01 1.52
N PHE A 31 -1.00 17.86 0.31
CA PHE A 31 -1.41 16.57 -0.25
C PHE A 31 -0.22 15.63 -0.45
N ASN A 32 0.85 16.08 -1.10
CA ASN A 32 2.05 15.25 -1.33
C ASN A 32 2.66 14.77 0.00
N ASN A 33 2.72 15.65 1.00
CA ASN A 33 3.17 15.31 2.35
C ASN A 33 2.26 14.27 3.02
N ALA A 34 0.94 14.38 2.85
CA ALA A 34 -0.02 13.42 3.39
C ALA A 34 0.05 12.05 2.69
N MET A 35 0.31 12.04 1.38
CA MET A 35 0.43 10.81 0.59
C MET A 35 1.76 10.09 0.87
N HIS A 36 2.84 10.82 1.13
CA HIS A 36 4.12 10.23 1.52
C HIS A 36 4.06 9.61 2.93
N ASP A 37 3.48 10.34 3.89
CA ASP A 37 3.39 9.92 5.29
C ASP A 37 1.92 9.67 5.69
N GLY A 38 1.40 8.48 5.42
CA GLY A 38 0.00 8.15 5.67
C GLY A 38 -0.39 8.09 7.15
N VAL A 39 -1.64 8.46 7.46
CA VAL A 39 -2.19 8.56 8.82
C VAL A 39 -2.17 7.25 9.64
N VAL A 40 -2.26 6.10 8.97
CA VAL A 40 -2.38 4.78 9.63
C VAL A 40 -1.07 4.36 10.30
N CYS A 41 0.07 4.49 9.61
CA CYS A 41 1.36 4.04 10.13
C CYS A 41 2.60 4.73 9.50
N ASN A 42 2.43 5.94 8.96
CA ASN A 42 3.45 6.69 8.20
C ASN A 42 4.07 5.85 7.08
N GLU A 43 3.24 5.11 6.34
CA GLU A 43 3.61 4.44 5.09
C GLU A 43 3.04 5.24 3.92
N GLN A 44 3.66 5.09 2.74
CA GLN A 44 3.19 5.76 1.54
C GLN A 44 1.78 5.27 1.16
N ILE A 45 0.87 6.22 0.95
CA ILE A 45 -0.48 5.96 0.47
C ILE A 45 -0.42 5.66 -1.03
N ARG A 46 -1.24 4.71 -1.49
CA ARG A 46 -1.30 4.30 -2.90
C ARG A 46 -2.75 4.12 -3.34
N GLY A 47 -3.08 4.57 -4.55
CA GLY A 47 -4.38 4.31 -5.18
C GLY A 47 -5.52 5.17 -4.64
N VAL A 48 -5.21 6.34 -4.08
CA VAL A 48 -6.22 7.23 -3.48
C VAL A 48 -6.53 8.41 -4.39
N ARG A 49 -7.82 8.72 -4.54
CA ARG A 49 -8.31 9.94 -5.18
C ARG A 49 -8.98 10.82 -4.13
N ILE A 50 -8.51 12.06 -4.00
CA ILE A 50 -9.12 13.08 -3.14
C ILE A 50 -9.70 14.18 -4.04
N ASN A 51 -10.97 14.50 -3.85
CA ASN A 51 -11.64 15.62 -4.50
C ASN A 51 -11.69 16.81 -3.53
N LEU A 52 -11.26 17.99 -3.98
CA LEU A 52 -11.38 19.23 -3.23
C LEU A 52 -12.71 19.91 -3.56
N GLU A 53 -13.66 19.83 -2.64
CA GLU A 53 -15.03 20.33 -2.84
C GLU A 53 -15.15 21.85 -2.62
N ASP A 54 -14.60 22.37 -1.53
CA ASP A 54 -14.66 23.80 -1.17
C ASP A 54 -13.44 24.22 -0.33
N VAL A 55 -13.10 25.51 -0.38
CA VAL A 55 -12.03 26.10 0.42
C VAL A 55 -12.45 27.49 0.89
N LYS A 56 -12.46 27.69 2.21
CA LYS A 56 -12.67 29.02 2.82
C LYS A 56 -11.33 29.62 3.23
N LEU A 57 -11.01 30.76 2.63
CA LEU A 57 -9.75 31.46 2.84
C LEU A 57 -9.99 32.79 3.57
N HIS A 58 -9.06 33.16 4.45
CA HIS A 58 -9.05 34.47 5.10
C HIS A 58 -8.91 35.60 4.05
N ALA A 59 -9.34 36.84 4.32
CA ALA A 59 -9.26 37.94 3.35
C ALA A 59 -7.83 38.50 3.15
N ASP A 60 -7.02 38.48 4.20
CA ASP A 60 -5.63 38.96 4.17
C ASP A 60 -4.63 37.86 3.83
N ALA A 61 -3.73 38.15 2.87
CA ALA A 61 -2.72 37.20 2.39
C ALA A 61 -1.73 36.75 3.47
N ILE A 62 -1.45 37.61 4.46
CA ILE A 62 -0.55 37.29 5.58
C ILE A 62 -1.03 36.10 6.41
N HIS A 63 -2.33 35.81 6.40
CA HIS A 63 -2.95 34.69 7.11
C HIS A 63 -3.16 33.45 6.23
N ARG A 64 -2.73 33.50 4.96
CA ARG A 64 -2.88 32.40 3.99
C ARG A 64 -1.54 31.81 3.52
N GLY A 65 -0.45 32.13 4.21
CA GLY A 65 0.87 31.58 3.87
C GLY A 65 0.92 30.05 3.97
N GLY A 66 1.93 29.44 3.34
CA GLY A 66 2.10 27.99 3.31
C GLY A 66 2.14 27.33 4.69
N ALA A 67 2.67 28.02 5.72
CA ALA A 67 2.67 27.54 7.10
C ALA A 67 1.27 27.30 7.69
N GLN A 68 0.23 27.97 7.17
CA GLN A 68 -1.16 27.77 7.57
C GLN A 68 -1.85 26.75 6.66
N MET A 69 -1.63 26.86 5.34
CA MET A 69 -2.33 26.04 4.34
C MET A 69 -1.84 24.59 4.29
N ILE A 70 -0.52 24.35 4.36
CA ILE A 70 0.06 23.00 4.28
C ILE A 70 -0.44 22.08 5.40
N PRO A 71 -0.35 22.43 6.71
CA PRO A 71 -0.85 21.55 7.76
C PRO A 71 -2.37 21.40 7.72
N CYS A 72 -3.11 22.43 7.32
CA CYS A 72 -4.56 22.37 7.12
C CYS A 72 -4.92 21.35 6.04
N ALA A 73 -4.30 21.44 4.86
CA ALA A 73 -4.51 20.52 3.76
C ALA A 73 -4.12 19.08 4.13
N ARG A 74 -2.97 18.90 4.83
CA ARG A 74 -2.52 17.58 5.30
C ARG A 74 -3.52 16.96 6.29
N ARG A 75 -4.02 17.72 7.26
CA ARG A 75 -5.04 17.26 8.23
C ARG A 75 -6.33 16.86 7.53
N CYS A 76 -6.80 17.68 6.59
CA CYS A 76 -7.99 17.36 5.79
C CYS A 76 -7.81 16.06 4.98
N CYS A 77 -6.65 15.88 4.34
CA CYS A 77 -6.35 14.63 3.61
C CYS A 77 -6.38 13.41 4.54
N PHE A 78 -5.85 13.52 5.77
CA PHE A 78 -5.92 12.44 6.75
C PHE A 78 -7.36 12.10 7.17
N ALA A 79 -8.21 13.10 7.37
CA ALA A 79 -9.63 12.88 7.64
C ALA A 79 -10.29 12.12 6.47
N CYS A 80 -10.06 12.55 5.22
CA CYS A 80 -10.59 11.89 4.03
C CYS A 80 -10.13 10.43 3.93
N VAL A 81 -8.84 10.15 4.17
CA VAL A 81 -8.29 8.79 4.13
C VAL A 81 -8.92 7.90 5.20
N LEU A 82 -9.10 8.40 6.43
CA LEU A 82 -9.74 7.63 7.51
C LEU A 82 -11.21 7.33 7.19
N THR A 83 -11.94 8.27 6.59
CA THR A 83 -13.33 8.04 6.15
C THR A 83 -13.43 7.13 4.94
N GLY A 84 -12.35 6.96 4.18
CA GLY A 84 -12.27 6.13 2.98
C GLY A 84 -12.03 4.64 3.23
N ALA A 85 -12.20 4.15 4.47
CA ALA A 85 -11.93 2.77 4.88
C ALA A 85 -10.51 2.30 4.47
N PRO A 86 -9.45 2.88 5.05
CA PRO A 86 -8.09 2.60 4.63
C PRO A 86 -7.67 1.16 4.98
N SER A 87 -6.82 0.57 4.13
CA SER A 87 -6.22 -0.75 4.37
C SER A 87 -4.74 -0.74 3.94
N LEU A 88 -4.03 -1.83 4.25
CA LEU A 88 -2.64 -2.03 3.84
C LEU A 88 -2.57 -2.85 2.54
N LEU A 89 -1.53 -2.57 1.76
CA LEU A 89 -1.18 -3.34 0.58
C LEU A 89 0.03 -4.23 0.91
N GLU A 90 -0.07 -5.52 0.64
CA GLU A 90 1.11 -6.41 0.64
C GLU A 90 1.68 -6.53 -0.78
N PRO A 91 3.01 -6.43 -0.96
CA PRO A 91 3.62 -6.67 -2.25
C PRO A 91 3.62 -8.19 -2.54
N MET A 92 3.36 -8.53 -3.80
CA MET A 92 3.29 -9.89 -4.29
C MET A 92 4.37 -10.13 -5.34
N TYR A 93 5.06 -11.26 -5.22
CA TYR A 93 5.93 -11.79 -6.26
C TYR A 93 5.14 -12.68 -7.22
N LEU A 94 5.52 -12.62 -8.49
CA LEU A 94 5.32 -13.71 -9.43
C LEU A 94 6.54 -14.63 -9.32
N ALA A 95 6.32 -15.80 -8.73
CA ALA A 95 7.30 -16.87 -8.64
C ALA A 95 7.14 -17.81 -9.84
N GLU A 96 8.15 -17.87 -10.69
CA GLU A 96 8.29 -18.87 -11.74
C GLU A 96 9.23 -19.98 -11.25
N ILE A 97 8.76 -21.22 -11.27
CA ILE A 97 9.51 -22.36 -10.72
C ILE A 97 9.62 -23.44 -11.77
N GLN A 98 10.86 -23.80 -12.11
CA GLN A 98 11.15 -24.90 -13.01
C GLN A 98 11.47 -26.16 -12.20
N CYS A 99 10.81 -27.27 -12.51
CA CYS A 99 11.04 -28.54 -11.82
C CYS A 99 10.66 -29.74 -12.71
N PRO A 100 11.17 -30.96 -12.43
CA PRO A 100 10.65 -32.19 -13.03
C PRO A 100 9.28 -32.55 -12.44
N GLU A 101 8.49 -33.35 -13.17
CA GLU A 101 7.14 -33.79 -12.77
C GLU A 101 7.08 -34.39 -11.35
N SER A 102 8.10 -35.18 -10.99
CA SER A 102 8.21 -35.83 -9.67
C SER A 102 8.31 -34.84 -8.50
N ALA A 103 8.72 -33.59 -8.75
CA ALA A 103 8.95 -32.57 -7.73
C ALA A 103 7.79 -31.56 -7.61
N ILE A 104 6.80 -31.60 -8.51
CA ILE A 104 5.67 -30.66 -8.55
C ILE A 104 4.90 -30.67 -7.22
N GLY A 105 4.61 -31.86 -6.67
CA GLY A 105 3.89 -31.98 -5.39
C GLY A 105 4.58 -31.24 -4.22
N GLY A 106 5.91 -31.14 -4.25
CA GLY A 106 6.69 -30.37 -3.27
C GLY A 106 6.41 -28.86 -3.39
N ILE A 107 6.24 -28.35 -4.61
CA ILE A 107 5.91 -26.94 -4.86
C ILE A 107 4.53 -26.60 -4.26
N TYR A 108 3.52 -27.41 -4.53
CA TYR A 108 2.17 -27.23 -3.98
C TYR A 108 2.19 -27.17 -2.44
N THR A 109 2.97 -28.04 -1.81
CA THR A 109 3.11 -28.09 -0.35
C THR A 109 3.72 -26.79 0.20
N VAL A 110 4.81 -26.32 -0.40
CA VAL A 110 5.50 -25.10 0.05
C VAL A 110 4.64 -23.85 -0.20
N MET A 111 3.99 -23.77 -1.36
CA MET A 111 3.11 -22.65 -1.70
C MET A 111 1.91 -22.58 -0.76
N SER A 112 1.23 -23.70 -0.50
CA SER A 112 0.09 -23.72 0.41
C SER A 112 0.44 -23.22 1.82
N ARG A 113 1.60 -23.63 2.36
CA ARG A 113 2.07 -23.15 3.67
C ARG A 113 2.38 -21.65 3.71
N ARG A 114 2.79 -21.06 2.58
CA ARG A 114 3.23 -19.66 2.46
C ARG A 114 2.16 -18.74 1.86
N ARG A 115 0.88 -19.15 1.89
CA ARG A 115 -0.24 -18.43 1.27
C ARG A 115 -0.04 -18.15 -0.23
N GLY A 116 0.80 -18.95 -0.88
CA GLY A 116 1.04 -18.86 -2.31
C GLY A 116 -0.16 -19.35 -3.11
N LYS A 117 -0.45 -18.69 -4.23
CA LYS A 117 -1.55 -19.05 -5.14
C LYS A 117 -0.98 -19.44 -6.49
N ILE A 118 -1.18 -20.69 -6.90
CA ILE A 118 -0.76 -21.15 -8.22
C ILE A 118 -1.68 -20.56 -9.29
N ILE A 119 -1.07 -20.06 -10.36
CA ILE A 119 -1.71 -19.36 -11.49
C ILE A 119 -1.80 -20.31 -12.68
N SER A 120 -0.66 -20.89 -13.04
CA SER A 120 -0.56 -21.82 -14.16
C SER A 120 0.53 -22.86 -13.94
N GLU A 121 0.36 -23.98 -14.61
CA GLU A 121 1.30 -25.08 -14.66
C GLU A 121 1.40 -25.50 -16.12
N GLU A 122 2.59 -25.36 -16.70
CA GLU A 122 2.83 -25.62 -18.12
C GLU A 122 4.01 -26.58 -18.28
N GLN A 123 3.81 -27.68 -18.99
CA GLN A 123 4.90 -28.57 -19.36
C GLN A 123 5.72 -27.93 -20.48
N ARG A 124 7.04 -27.90 -20.32
CA ARG A 124 7.94 -27.39 -21.36
C ARG A 124 8.10 -28.43 -22.48
N PRO A 125 7.62 -28.16 -23.71
CA PRO A 125 7.63 -29.16 -24.78
C PRO A 125 9.05 -29.67 -25.08
N GLY A 126 9.18 -30.98 -25.25
CA GLY A 126 10.47 -31.63 -25.54
C GLY A 126 11.38 -31.83 -24.32
N THR A 127 10.94 -31.50 -23.10
CA THR A 127 11.70 -31.75 -21.87
C THR A 127 10.79 -32.34 -20.77
N PRO A 128 11.33 -33.07 -19.77
CA PRO A 128 10.54 -33.54 -18.63
C PRO A 128 10.28 -32.45 -17.58
N LEU A 129 10.48 -31.17 -17.92
CA LEU A 129 10.38 -30.04 -17.01
C LEU A 129 8.99 -29.37 -17.11
N PHE A 130 8.53 -28.91 -15.96
CA PHE A 130 7.34 -28.10 -15.77
C PHE A 130 7.71 -26.73 -15.26
N ASN A 131 7.01 -25.73 -15.77
CA ASN A 131 7.06 -24.35 -15.31
C ASN A 131 5.78 -24.06 -14.53
N VAL A 132 5.92 -23.83 -13.23
CA VAL A 132 4.83 -23.45 -12.34
C VAL A 132 4.93 -21.95 -12.06
N ARG A 133 3.83 -21.22 -12.32
CA ARG A 133 3.70 -19.80 -11.98
C ARG A 133 2.80 -19.64 -10.77
N ALA A 134 3.24 -18.89 -9.77
CA ALA A 134 2.46 -18.65 -8.56
C ALA A 134 2.65 -17.23 -8.03
N TYR A 135 1.60 -16.68 -7.42
CA TYR A 135 1.72 -15.49 -6.58
C TYR A 135 2.22 -15.88 -5.20
N LEU A 136 3.24 -15.17 -4.71
CA LEU A 136 3.85 -15.38 -3.39
C LEU A 136 3.93 -14.03 -2.65
N PRO A 137 3.32 -13.88 -1.46
CA PRO A 137 3.51 -12.68 -0.66
C PRO A 137 4.98 -12.48 -0.29
N VAL A 138 5.51 -11.27 -0.45
CA VAL A 138 6.92 -10.98 -0.13
C VAL A 138 7.24 -11.24 1.34
N CYS A 139 6.29 -10.98 2.25
CA CYS A 139 6.48 -11.28 3.67
C CYS A 139 6.67 -12.79 3.95
N GLU A 140 6.16 -13.65 3.06
CA GLU A 140 6.26 -15.10 3.13
C GLU A 140 7.39 -15.64 2.23
N SER A 141 8.21 -14.78 1.60
CA SER A 141 9.32 -15.23 0.75
C SER A 141 10.60 -15.52 1.53
N PHE A 142 10.71 -15.08 2.78
CA PHE A 142 11.88 -15.35 3.62
C PHE A 142 12.03 -16.85 3.90
N GLY A 143 13.18 -17.42 3.51
CA GLY A 143 13.45 -18.86 3.61
C GLY A 143 12.76 -19.71 2.54
N PHE A 144 12.04 -19.10 1.58
CA PHE A 144 11.30 -19.81 0.54
C PHE A 144 12.19 -20.77 -0.27
N THR A 145 13.37 -20.33 -0.70
CA THR A 145 14.29 -21.16 -1.50
C THR A 145 14.78 -22.39 -0.75
N ALA A 146 15.03 -22.28 0.56
CA ALA A 146 15.49 -23.40 1.38
C ALA A 146 14.37 -24.43 1.60
N ASP A 147 13.16 -23.96 1.88
CA ASP A 147 11.97 -24.80 2.01
C ASP A 147 11.64 -25.50 0.70
N LEU A 148 11.68 -24.77 -0.41
CA LEU A 148 11.46 -25.32 -1.74
C LEU A 148 12.50 -26.39 -2.05
N ARG A 149 13.78 -26.14 -1.76
CA ARG A 149 14.86 -27.10 -1.97
C ARG A 149 14.63 -28.38 -1.16
N SER A 150 14.26 -28.28 0.11
CA SER A 150 14.03 -29.46 0.96
C SER A 150 12.84 -30.31 0.50
N HIS A 151 11.75 -29.69 0.05
CA HIS A 151 10.54 -30.40 -0.38
C HIS A 151 10.59 -30.90 -1.84
N THR A 152 11.61 -30.49 -2.60
CA THR A 152 11.80 -30.90 -4.01
C THR A 152 13.10 -31.66 -4.23
N SER A 153 13.79 -32.08 -3.15
CA SER A 153 15.13 -32.70 -3.21
C SER A 153 16.15 -31.87 -4.01
N GLY A 154 15.97 -30.55 -4.01
CA GLY A 154 16.78 -29.58 -4.74
C GLY A 154 16.62 -29.57 -6.25
N GLN A 155 15.52 -30.14 -6.76
CA GLN A 155 15.23 -30.18 -8.19
C GLN A 155 14.39 -29.00 -8.69
N ALA A 156 13.88 -28.14 -7.80
CA ALA A 156 13.14 -26.94 -8.18
C ALA A 156 14.01 -25.67 -8.11
N PHE A 157 13.88 -24.84 -9.14
CA PHE A 157 14.61 -23.57 -9.27
C PHE A 157 13.61 -22.41 -9.34
N PRO A 158 13.49 -21.59 -8.28
CA PRO A 158 12.57 -20.46 -8.27
C PRO A 158 13.24 -19.18 -8.82
N GLN A 159 12.47 -18.41 -9.58
CA GLN A 159 12.75 -17.03 -9.95
C GLN A 159 11.57 -16.18 -9.50
N CYS A 160 11.81 -15.13 -8.73
CA CYS A 160 10.76 -14.24 -8.22
C CYS A 160 10.98 -12.84 -8.80
N VAL A 161 9.91 -12.25 -9.34
CA VAL A 161 9.87 -10.84 -9.76
C VAL A 161 8.69 -10.16 -9.10
N PHE A 162 8.81 -8.88 -8.76
CA PHE A 162 7.66 -8.10 -8.29
C PHE A 162 6.58 -8.10 -9.38
N ASP A 163 5.34 -8.38 -8.98
CA ASP A 163 4.20 -8.42 -9.89
C ASP A 163 3.22 -7.28 -9.60
N HIS A 164 2.59 -7.30 -8.42
CA HIS A 164 1.60 -6.30 -8.04
C HIS A 164 1.51 -6.09 -6.53
N TRP A 165 0.71 -5.09 -6.16
CA TRP A 165 0.29 -4.84 -4.78
C TRP A 165 -1.09 -5.45 -4.57
N GLN A 166 -1.25 -6.25 -3.52
CA GLN A 166 -2.50 -6.89 -3.16
C GLN A 166 -3.06 -6.28 -1.88
N LEU A 167 -4.37 -6.02 -1.85
CA LEU A 167 -5.06 -5.54 -0.65
C LEU A 167 -5.05 -6.63 0.42
N LEU A 168 -4.62 -6.27 1.62
CA LEU A 168 -4.81 -7.13 2.78
C LEU A 168 -6.24 -6.98 3.29
N ASN A 169 -6.89 -8.12 3.54
CA ASN A 169 -8.22 -8.15 4.13
C ASN A 169 -8.13 -7.98 5.65
N GLY A 170 -8.95 -7.08 6.20
CA GLY A 170 -9.05 -6.82 7.63
C GLY A 170 -9.21 -5.34 7.93
N ASP A 171 -9.53 -5.04 9.19
CA ASP A 171 -9.64 -3.66 9.67
C ASP A 171 -8.31 -3.22 10.28
N VAL A 172 -7.81 -2.05 9.85
CA VAL A 172 -6.57 -1.42 10.36
C VAL A 172 -6.67 -0.98 11.81
N THR A 173 -7.89 -0.76 12.32
CA THR A 173 -8.16 -0.32 13.69
C THR A 173 -8.31 -1.49 14.66
N ASP A 174 -8.73 -2.65 14.18
CA ASP A 174 -8.85 -3.86 14.98
C ASP A 174 -7.50 -4.56 15.13
N ALA A 175 -6.90 -4.47 16.32
CA ALA A 175 -5.63 -5.10 16.65
C ALA A 175 -5.66 -6.64 16.57
N THR A 176 -6.83 -7.27 16.62
CA THR A 176 -6.96 -8.73 16.48
C THR A 176 -6.90 -9.19 15.02
N SER A 177 -7.16 -8.28 14.07
CA SER A 177 -7.03 -8.54 12.65
C SER A 177 -5.55 -8.67 12.24
N LYS A 178 -5.26 -9.47 11.20
CA LYS A 178 -3.89 -9.60 10.68
C LYS A 178 -3.32 -8.23 10.31
N VAL A 179 -4.13 -7.37 9.69
CA VAL A 179 -3.73 -6.02 9.28
C VAL A 179 -3.43 -5.14 10.48
N GLY A 180 -4.33 -5.12 11.47
CA GLY A 180 -4.14 -4.31 12.68
C GLY A 180 -2.91 -4.72 13.48
N SER A 181 -2.60 -6.02 13.55
CA SER A 181 -1.38 -6.50 14.19
C SER A 181 -0.10 -5.99 13.50
N ILE A 182 -0.08 -5.96 12.17
CA ILE A 182 1.02 -5.40 11.36
C ILE A 182 1.12 -3.89 11.58
N VAL A 183 0.01 -3.17 11.53
CA VAL A 183 -0.05 -1.72 11.80
C VAL A 183 0.51 -1.41 13.18
N ALA A 184 0.07 -2.13 14.21
CA ALA A 184 0.55 -1.94 15.58
C ALA A 184 2.06 -2.17 15.70
N ALA A 185 2.58 -3.22 15.07
CA ALA A 185 4.01 -3.52 15.05
C ALA A 185 4.83 -2.41 14.35
N ILE A 186 4.36 -1.91 13.20
CA ILE A 186 5.02 -0.81 12.47
C ILE A 186 5.01 0.47 13.31
N ARG A 187 3.86 0.81 13.92
CA ARG A 187 3.72 1.99 14.77
C ARG A 187 4.67 1.94 15.97
N LYS A 188 4.74 0.80 16.67
CA LYS A 188 5.67 0.58 17.78
C LYS A 188 7.13 0.73 17.33
N ARG A 189 7.49 0.14 16.19
CA ARG A 189 8.86 0.24 15.62
C ARG A 189 9.23 1.68 15.25
N LYS A 190 8.29 2.47 14.74
CA LYS A 190 8.47 3.87 14.36
C LYS A 190 8.31 4.86 15.53
N GLY A 191 7.99 4.39 16.75
CA GLY A 191 7.74 5.26 17.90
C GLY A 191 6.47 6.12 17.78
N LEU A 192 5.49 5.67 16.98
CA LEU A 192 4.20 6.34 16.85
C LEU A 192 3.29 5.99 18.03
N PRO A 193 2.31 6.86 18.37
CA PRO A 193 1.31 6.56 19.39
C PRO A 193 0.59 5.24 19.11
N GLU A 194 0.24 4.49 20.16
CA GLU A 194 -0.51 3.25 20.01
C GLU A 194 -1.89 3.51 19.39
N GLY A 195 -2.35 2.60 18.52
CA GLY A 195 -3.61 2.72 17.81
C GLY A 195 -3.59 3.71 16.64
N VAL A 196 -4.48 3.49 15.67
CA VAL A 196 -4.71 4.44 14.57
C VAL A 196 -5.41 5.67 15.13
N PRO A 197 -4.97 6.90 14.81
CA PRO A 197 -5.64 8.10 15.31
C PRO A 197 -7.09 8.17 14.83
N GLY A 198 -8.00 8.54 15.72
CA GLY A 198 -9.41 8.71 15.39
C GLY A 198 -9.67 9.90 14.47
N LEU A 199 -10.83 9.89 13.82
CA LEU A 199 -11.28 10.96 12.91
C LEU A 199 -11.44 12.31 13.65
N ASP A 200 -11.82 12.27 14.92
CA ASP A 200 -11.98 13.43 15.81
C ASP A 200 -10.73 14.30 15.90
N LYS A 201 -9.53 13.72 15.71
CA LYS A 201 -8.27 14.47 15.71
C LYS A 201 -8.09 15.38 14.50
N PHE A 202 -8.75 15.05 13.38
CA PHE A 202 -8.55 15.72 12.08
C PHE A 202 -9.81 16.40 11.55
N TYR A 203 -10.98 16.04 12.06
CA TYR A 203 -12.26 16.61 11.66
C TYR A 203 -12.69 17.71 12.63
N ASP A 204 -12.56 18.94 12.18
CA ASP A 204 -12.96 20.13 12.94
C ASP A 204 -14.44 20.45 12.60
N LYS A 205 -15.32 20.34 13.59
CA LYS A 205 -16.73 20.74 13.44
C LYS A 205 -16.86 22.26 13.49
N LEU A 206 -17.68 22.82 12.59
CA LEU A 206 -18.10 24.23 12.59
C LEU A 206 -19.04 24.53 13.75
#